data_AF-A0A433Q936-F1
#
_entry.id   AF-A0A433Q936-F1
#
_cell.length_a   1.000
_cell.length_b   1.000
_cell.length_c   1.000
_cell.angle_alpha   90.00
_cell.angle_beta   90.00
_cell.angle_gamma   90.00
#
_symmetry.space_group_name_H-M   'P 1'
#
loop_
_entity.id
_entity.type
_entity.pdbx_description
1 polymer ?
#
loop_
_entity_poly.entity_id
_entity_poly.type
_entity_poly.pdbx_seq_one_letter_code
_entity_poly.pdbx_strand_id
1 'polypeptide(L)'
;MTDSSSAQTSPIIPGIAFSALWGAGVVHADELAPPHLQATSQGVLAAMYAGLGAGLGSLLGGVLYEHWGAKNMFRVVIVITIFSLLTFLDTSTSYGLFGIWKRYWAWWERRKEATAEQWKEGISNGRVTEHGW
;
A
#
# COMPACT_ATOMS: atom_id res chain seq x y z
N MET A 1 -34.37 -30.36 2.89
CA MET A 1 -33.98 -29.12 3.60
C MET A 1 -32.77 -29.46 4.46
N THR A 2 -31.57 -29.36 3.92
CA THR A 2 -30.32 -29.60 4.65
C THR A 2 -29.41 -28.41 4.38
N ASP A 3 -29.37 -27.52 5.38
CA ASP A 3 -28.44 -26.43 5.62
C ASP A 3 -27.60 -25.88 4.45
N SER A 4 -28.13 -24.82 3.82
CA SER A 4 -27.38 -23.90 2.95
C SER A 4 -26.42 -22.98 3.75
N SER A 5 -26.25 -23.21 5.06
CA SER A 5 -25.43 -22.41 5.96
C SER A 5 -23.95 -22.84 6.01
N SER A 6 -23.59 -23.99 5.44
CA SER A 6 -22.23 -24.57 5.58
C SER A 6 -21.16 -24.03 4.63
N ALA A 7 -21.50 -23.13 3.71
CA ALA A 7 -20.55 -22.63 2.71
C ALA A 7 -20.49 -21.10 2.58
N GLN A 8 -21.01 -20.35 3.56
CA GLN A 8 -20.78 -18.91 3.60
C GLN A 8 -19.38 -18.66 4.18
N THR A 9 -18.35 -18.91 3.36
CA THR A 9 -16.98 -18.52 3.65
C THR A 9 -16.97 -17.04 3.98
N SER A 10 -16.63 -16.70 5.23
CA SER A 10 -16.64 -15.33 5.73
C SER A 10 -15.84 -14.41 4.80
N PRO A 11 -16.43 -13.31 4.27
CA PRO A 11 -15.78 -12.43 3.31
C PRO A 11 -14.62 -11.62 3.91
N ILE A 12 -14.40 -11.76 5.23
CA ILE A 12 -13.42 -11.00 6.00
C ILE A 12 -11.99 -11.30 5.53
N ILE A 13 -11.62 -12.56 5.33
CA ILE A 13 -10.24 -12.94 4.98
C ILE A 13 -9.83 -12.35 3.62
N PRO A 14 -10.62 -12.52 2.53
CA PRO A 14 -10.32 -11.85 1.26
C PRO A 14 -10.33 -10.32 1.37
N GLY A 15 -11.23 -9.74 2.18
CA GLY A 15 -11.31 -8.29 2.37
C GLY A 15 -10.07 -7.69 3.05
N ILE A 16 -9.54 -8.35 4.08
CA ILE A 16 -8.30 -7.94 4.76
C ILE A 16 -7.12 -8.05 3.80
N ALA A 17 -7.01 -9.18 3.07
CA ALA A 17 -5.94 -9.39 2.10
C ALA A 17 -5.96 -8.32 1.00
N PHE A 18 -7.14 -8.00 0.48
CA PHE A 18 -7.32 -6.95 -0.51
C PHE A 18 -6.90 -5.58 0.02
N SER A 19 -7.33 -5.22 1.23
CA SER A 19 -7.00 -3.93 1.83
C SER A 19 -5.49 -3.76 2.06
N ALA A 20 -4.84 -4.81 2.54
CA ALA A 20 -3.39 -4.83 2.73
C ALA A 20 -2.64 -4.68 1.39
N LEU A 21 -3.04 -5.46 0.37
CA LEU A 21 -2.45 -5.42 -0.97
C LEU A 21 -2.65 -4.06 -1.63
N TRP A 22 -3.86 -3.51 -1.56
CA TRP A 22 -4.18 -2.21 -2.16
C TRP A 22 -3.39 -1.08 -1.48
N GLY A 23 -3.34 -1.06 -0.14
CA GLY A 23 -2.57 -0.08 0.61
C GLY A 23 -1.08 -0.13 0.27
N ALA A 24 -0.51 -1.33 0.22
CA ALA A 24 0.86 -1.55 -0.20
C ALA A 24 1.13 -1.05 -1.63
N GLY A 25 0.24 -1.35 -2.58
CA GLY A 25 0.36 -0.90 -3.96
C GLY A 25 0.31 0.62 -4.10
N VAL A 26 -0.59 1.28 -3.35
CA VAL A 26 -0.72 2.75 -3.36
C VAL A 26 0.54 3.43 -2.82
N VAL A 27 1.08 2.94 -1.69
CA VAL A 27 2.34 3.47 -1.12
C VAL A 27 3.49 3.28 -2.11
N HIS A 28 3.59 2.12 -2.74
CA HIS A 28 4.65 1.85 -3.69
C HIS A 28 4.54 2.71 -4.97
N ALA A 29 3.33 2.90 -5.49
CA ALA A 29 3.09 3.78 -6.64
C ALA A 29 3.41 5.24 -6.32
N ASP A 30 3.17 5.69 -5.08
CA ASP A 30 3.51 7.03 -4.61
C ASP A 30 5.03 7.24 -4.47
N GLU A 31 5.75 6.22 -3.97
CA GLU A 31 7.22 6.28 -3.83
C GLU A 31 7.95 6.36 -5.17
N LEU A 32 7.39 5.76 -6.22
CA LEU A 32 7.92 5.85 -7.59
C LEU A 32 7.52 7.16 -8.30
N ALA A 33 6.55 7.90 -7.77
CA ALA A 33 6.01 9.10 -8.39
C ALA A 33 6.83 10.37 -8.04
N PRO A 34 7.03 11.29 -9.00
CA PRO A 34 7.43 12.66 -8.67
C PRO A 34 6.39 13.32 -7.74
N PRO A 35 6.78 14.23 -6.82
CA PRO A 35 5.88 14.81 -5.81
C PRO A 35 4.62 15.50 -6.35
N HIS A 36 4.63 15.89 -7.63
CA HIS A 36 3.53 16.56 -8.31
C HIS A 36 2.64 15.61 -9.16
N LEU A 37 2.96 14.31 -9.25
CA LEU A 37 2.25 13.32 -10.09
C LEU A 37 1.68 12.12 -9.31
N GLN A 38 1.63 12.21 -7.98
CA GLN A 38 1.15 11.13 -7.10
C GLN A 38 -0.26 10.64 -7.48
N ALA A 39 -1.18 11.58 -7.74
CA ALA A 39 -2.55 11.27 -8.17
C ALA A 39 -2.58 10.55 -9.53
N THR A 40 -1.70 10.93 -10.46
CA THR A 40 -1.56 10.26 -11.75
C THR A 40 -1.05 8.83 -11.58
N SER A 41 -0.05 8.61 -10.73
CA SER A 41 0.49 7.27 -10.45
C SER A 41 -0.55 6.35 -9.81
N GLN A 42 -1.38 6.86 -8.90
CA GLN A 42 -2.51 6.10 -8.35
C GLN A 42 -3.58 5.81 -9.42
N GLY A 43 -3.83 6.74 -10.33
CA GLY A 43 -4.71 6.54 -11.48
C GLY A 43 -4.21 5.44 -12.42
N VAL A 44 -2.90 5.40 -12.69
CA VAL A 44 -2.26 4.33 -13.48
C VAL A 44 -2.37 3.00 -12.75
N LEU A 45 -2.11 2.93 -11.45
CA LEU A 45 -2.29 1.72 -10.64
C LEU A 45 -3.72 1.20 -10.73
N ALA A 46 -4.72 2.07 -10.58
CA ALA A 46 -6.13 1.70 -10.69
C ALA A 46 -6.49 1.20 -12.10
N ALA A 47 -5.98 1.84 -13.15
CA ALA A 47 -6.18 1.41 -14.53
C ALA A 47 -5.52 0.05 -14.83
N MET A 48 -4.33 -0.19 -14.28
CA MET A 48 -3.66 -1.49 -14.36
C MET A 48 -4.45 -2.58 -13.63
N TYR A 49 -4.96 -2.30 -12.43
CA TYR A 49 -5.74 -3.28 -11.66
C TYR A 49 -7.09 -3.60 -12.31
N ALA A 50 -7.91 -2.57 -12.55
CA ALA A 50 -9.29 -2.73 -13.03
C ALA A 50 -9.39 -3.01 -14.53
N GLY A 51 -8.41 -2.56 -15.33
CA GLY A 51 -8.39 -2.77 -16.78
C GLY A 51 -7.56 -4.00 -17.15
N LEU A 52 -6.24 -3.84 -17.15
CA LEU A 52 -5.31 -4.86 -17.64
C LEU A 52 -5.30 -6.12 -16.78
N GLY A 53 -5.28 -5.98 -15.45
CA GLY A 53 -5.26 -7.09 -14.51
C GLY A 53 -6.55 -7.91 -14.56
N ALA A 54 -7.71 -7.25 -14.47
CA ALA A 54 -9.00 -7.92 -14.58
C ALA A 54 -9.21 -8.55 -15.96
N GLY A 55 -8.83 -7.84 -17.04
CA GLY A 55 -8.97 -8.33 -18.42
C GLY A 55 -8.07 -9.52 -18.73
N LEU A 56 -6.76 -9.40 -18.49
CA LEU A 56 -5.80 -10.48 -18.73
C LEU A 56 -6.05 -11.67 -17.79
N GLY A 57 -6.40 -11.41 -16.53
CA GLY A 57 -6.75 -12.46 -15.57
C GLY A 57 -7.98 -13.25 -16.00
N SER A 58 -9.00 -12.58 -16.56
CA SER A 58 -10.20 -13.24 -17.08
C SER A 58 -9.93 -14.05 -18.35
N LEU A 59 -9.13 -13.49 -19.27
CA LEU A 59 -8.71 -14.19 -20.50
C LEU A 59 -7.87 -15.43 -20.20
N LEU A 60 -6.78 -15.25 -19.45
CA LEU A 60 -5.89 -16.35 -19.08
C LEU A 60 -6.59 -17.37 -18.19
N GLY A 61 -7.39 -16.90 -17.23
CA GLY A 61 -8.21 -17.77 -16.38
C GLY A 61 -9.20 -18.59 -17.19
N GLY A 62 -9.88 -17.98 -18.18
CA GLY A 62 -10.81 -18.66 -19.07
C GLY A 62 -10.14 -19.74 -19.92
N VAL A 63 -9.02 -19.43 -20.58
CA VAL A 63 -8.26 -20.40 -21.39
C VAL A 63 -7.74 -21.56 -20.53
N LEU A 64 -7.23 -21.26 -19.34
CA LEU A 64 -6.68 -22.26 -18.42
C LEU A 64 -7.78 -23.14 -17.82
N TYR A 65 -8.95 -22.55 -17.57
CA TYR A 65 -10.16 -23.26 -17.12
C TYR A 65 -10.64 -24.24 -18.19
N GLU A 66 -10.68 -23.83 -19.46
CA GLU A 66 -11.15 -24.66 -20.57
C GLU A 66 -10.23 -25.86 -20.83
N HIS A 67 -8.91 -25.66 -20.80
CA HIS A 67 -7.95 -26.73 -21.09
C HIS A 67 -7.69 -27.68 -19.91
N TRP A 68 -7.53 -27.16 -18.69
CA TRP A 68 -7.03 -27.94 -17.55
C TRP A 68 -7.97 -27.99 -16.35
N GLY A 69 -9.15 -27.36 -16.46
CA GLY A 69 -10.18 -27.31 -15.42
C GLY A 69 -9.83 -26.39 -14.25
N ALA A 70 -10.84 -26.11 -13.41
CA ALA A 70 -10.77 -25.16 -12.30
C ALA A 70 -9.62 -25.45 -11.31
N LYS A 71 -9.36 -26.74 -11.01
CA LYS A 71 -8.37 -27.15 -10.00
C LYS A 71 -6.94 -26.71 -10.35
N ASN A 72 -6.55 -26.82 -11.61
CA ASN A 72 -5.21 -26.42 -12.05
C ASN A 72 -5.12 -24.91 -12.25
N MET A 73 -6.22 -24.27 -12.65
CA MET A 73 -6.30 -22.80 -12.72
C MET A 73 -5.98 -22.15 -11.37
N PHE A 74 -6.66 -22.57 -10.29
CA PHE A 74 -6.41 -22.00 -8.96
C PHE A 74 -5.00 -22.28 -8.45
N ARG A 75 -4.39 -23.42 -8.77
CA ARG A 75 -2.99 -23.71 -8.42
C ARG A 75 -2.03 -22.72 -9.08
N VAL A 76 -2.23 -22.44 -10.36
CA VAL A 76 -1.40 -21.47 -11.09
C VAL A 76 -1.57 -20.06 -10.52
N VAL A 77 -2.81 -19.65 -10.21
CA VAL A 77 -3.07 -18.36 -9.56
C VAL A 77 -2.37 -18.26 -8.21
N ILE A 78 -2.44 -19.30 -7.36
CA ILE A 78 -1.74 -19.31 -6.06
C ILE A 78 -0.23 -19.15 -6.23
N VAL A 79 0.39 -19.86 -7.19
CA VAL A 79 1.83 -19.76 -7.45
C VAL A 79 2.21 -18.35 -7.90
N ILE A 80 1.45 -17.76 -8.82
CA ILE A 80 1.68 -16.40 -9.30
C ILE A 80 1.52 -15.39 -8.16
N THR A 81 0.49 -15.52 -7.32
CA THR A 81 0.28 -14.64 -6.17
C THR A 81 1.41 -14.74 -5.16
N ILE A 82 1.89 -15.95 -4.84
CA ILE A 82 3.04 -16.14 -3.94
C ILE A 82 4.29 -15.50 -4.54
N PHE A 83 4.56 -15.70 -5.83
CA PHE A 83 5.71 -15.10 -6.49
C PHE A 83 5.68 -13.56 -6.44
N SER A 84 4.53 -12.95 -6.74
CA SER A 84 4.33 -11.50 -6.63
C SER A 84 4.49 -10.99 -5.19
N LEU A 85 4.07 -11.77 -4.21
CA LEU A 85 4.24 -11.41 -2.80
C LEU A 85 5.73 -11.44 -2.41
N LEU A 86 6.50 -12.41 -2.89
CA LEU A 86 7.93 -12.50 -2.60
C LEU A 86 8.70 -11.32 -3.18
N THR A 87 8.46 -10.95 -4.45
CA THR A 87 9.10 -9.79 -5.07
C THR A 87 8.75 -8.48 -4.36
N PHE A 88 7.50 -8.36 -3.89
CA PHE A 88 7.08 -7.23 -3.07
C PHE A 88 7.74 -7.23 -1.69
N LEU A 89 7.89 -8.39 -1.04
CA LEU A 89 8.53 -8.50 0.26
C LEU A 89 10.03 -8.20 0.19
N ASP A 90 10.72 -8.63 -0.86
CA ASP A 90 12.15 -8.30 -1.07
C ASP A 90 12.36 -6.80 -1.22
N THR A 91 11.45 -6.15 -1.97
CA THR A 91 11.46 -4.69 -2.14
C THR A 91 11.10 -3.99 -0.82
N SER A 92 9.99 -4.36 -0.19
CA SER A 92 9.50 -3.69 1.03
C SER A 92 10.38 -3.92 2.25
N THR A 93 11.04 -5.07 2.39
CA THR A 93 12.01 -5.32 3.47
C THR A 93 13.25 -4.42 3.30
N SER A 94 13.63 -4.13 2.06
CA SER A 94 14.78 -3.28 1.75
C SER A 94 14.50 -1.77 1.96
N TYR A 95 13.25 -1.33 1.94
CA TYR A 95 12.89 0.11 1.99
C TYR A 95 11.93 0.51 3.14
N GLY A 96 11.13 -0.40 3.70
CA GLY A 96 9.98 -0.07 4.54
C GLY A 96 10.33 0.39 5.96
N LEU A 97 11.12 -0.38 6.71
CA LEU A 97 11.41 -0.04 8.12
C LEU A 97 12.43 1.11 8.23
N PHE A 98 13.47 1.06 7.41
CA PHE A 98 14.53 2.07 7.39
C PHE A 98 14.05 3.40 6.77
N GLY A 99 13.16 3.34 5.78
CA GLY A 99 12.56 4.51 5.14
C GLY A 99 11.62 5.28 6.06
N ILE A 100 10.75 4.58 6.79
CA ILE A 100 9.82 5.20 7.75
C ILE A 100 10.60 5.88 8.89
N TRP A 101 11.58 5.19 9.49
CA TRP A 101 12.43 5.76 10.53
C TRP A 101 13.17 7.01 10.05
N LYS A 102 13.73 6.97 8.83
CA LYS A 102 14.44 8.10 8.23
C LYS A 102 13.52 9.30 7.94
N ARG A 103 12.28 9.05 7.52
CA ARG A 103 11.24 10.09 7.30
C ARG A 103 10.82 10.73 8.62
N TYR A 104 10.63 9.94 9.68
CA TYR A 104 10.36 10.45 11.02
C TYR A 104 11.51 11.30 11.54
N TRP A 105 12.74 10.82 11.39
CA TRP A 105 13.93 11.55 11.82
C TRP A 105 14.08 12.88 11.10
N ALA A 106 13.96 12.89 9.76
CA ALA A 106 14.04 14.12 8.96
C ALA A 106 12.90 15.11 9.23
N TRP A 107 11.69 14.61 9.51
CA TRP A 107 10.58 15.45 9.96
C TRP A 107 10.83 16.04 11.35
N TRP A 108 11.42 15.26 12.25
CA TRP A 108 11.72 15.69 13.62
C TRP A 108 12.81 16.77 13.66
N GLU A 109 13.82 16.64 12.80
CA GLU A 109 14.88 17.65 12.64
C GLU A 109 14.31 18.99 12.19
N ARG A 110 13.50 18.98 11.11
CA ARG A 110 12.84 20.19 10.59
C ARG A 110 11.94 20.87 11.62
N ARG A 111 11.25 20.08 12.47
CA ARG A 111 10.43 20.64 13.53
C ARG A 111 11.23 21.31 14.62
N LYS A 112 12.38 20.75 15.02
CA LYS A 112 13.27 21.40 16.00
C LYS A 112 13.75 22.74 15.50
N GLU A 113 14.12 22.83 14.23
CA GLU A 113 14.57 24.08 13.61
C GLU A 113 13.46 25.13 13.58
N ALA A 114 12.25 24.76 13.15
CA ALA A 114 11.10 25.68 13.12
C ALA A 114 10.71 26.20 14.52
N THR A 115 10.71 25.33 15.54
CA THR A 115 10.41 25.74 16.92
C THR A 115 11.54 26.58 17.52
N ALA A 116 12.80 26.32 17.15
CA ALA A 116 13.94 27.12 17.59
C ALA A 116 13.91 28.54 17.00
N GLU A 117 13.56 28.70 15.73
CA GLU A 117 13.39 30.01 15.09
C GLU A 117 12.21 30.78 15.72
N GLN A 118 11.07 30.11 15.94
CA GLN A 118 9.93 30.71 16.65
C GLN A 118 10.29 31.15 18.08
N TRP A 119 11.10 30.37 18.79
CA TRP A 119 11.60 30.73 20.12
C TRP A 119 12.54 31.95 20.07
N LYS A 120 13.47 31.99 19.10
CA LYS A 120 14.38 33.14 18.90
C LYS A 120 13.61 34.42 18.55
N GLU A 121 12.63 34.33 17.65
CA GLU A 121 11.74 35.44 17.31
C GLU A 121 10.89 35.88 18.50
N GLY A 122 10.43 34.94 19.33
CA GLY A 122 9.69 35.23 20.57
C GLY A 122 10.54 35.97 21.61
N ILE A 123 11.80 35.54 21.80
CA ILE A 123 12.80 36.19 22.67
C ILE A 123 13.14 37.59 22.13
N SER A 124 13.42 37.71 20.83
CA SER A 124 13.76 38.98 20.18
C SER A 124 12.62 40.00 20.21
N ASN A 125 11.37 39.53 20.14
CA ASN A 125 10.17 40.38 20.20
C ASN A 125 9.66 40.61 21.63
N GLY A 126 10.38 40.17 22.67
CA GLY A 126 9.99 40.35 24.07
C GLY A 126 8.68 39.65 24.47
N ARG A 127 8.23 38.64 23.70
CA ARG A 127 6.98 37.89 23.94
C ARG A 127 7.18 36.64 24.81
N VAL A 128 8.20 36.60 25.64
CA VAL A 128 8.42 35.51 26.60
C VAL A 128 7.91 35.94 27.96
N THR A 129 6.58 36.02 28.10
CA THR A 129 5.95 36.06 29.43
C THR A 129 4.76 35.12 29.46
N GLU A 130 4.91 34.13 30.36
CA GLU A 130 3.87 33.36 31.06
C GLU A 130 2.94 32.49 30.21
N HIS A 131 3.26 31.20 30.13
CA HIS A 131 2.50 30.18 30.87
C HIS A 131 3.27 28.84 30.84
N GLY A 132 3.85 28.46 31.99
CA GLY A 132 3.90 27.05 32.41
C GLY A 132 2.45 26.58 32.60
N TRP A 133 2.08 25.35 32.28
CA TRP A 133 2.74 24.06 32.46
C TRP A 133 2.46 23.13 31.28
#